data_AF-A0A941AZ49-F1
#
_entry.id   AF-A0A941AZ49-F1
#
_cell.length_a   1.000
_cell.length_b   1.000
_cell.length_c   1.000
_cell.angle_alpha   90.00
_cell.angle_beta   90.00
_cell.angle_gamma   90.00
#
_symmetry.space_group_name_H-M   'P 1'
#
loop_
_entity.id
_entity.type
_entity.pdbx_description
1 polymer ?
#
loop_
_entity_poly.entity_id
_entity_poly.type
_entity_poly.pdbx_seq_one_letter_code
_entity_poly.pdbx_strand_id
1 'polypeptide(L)'
;MVACRLGVRAHQGARAGGTVCPKPRVRGRETGRREHPGLSVGWGRMGRVSEQSLPDDAPALPEYAERVLDVAELIPPGRVMTYGDVAEWLQEGGPRQVGRVMSLYGGGVPWWRVVRADGVLLAGHERDALAHYRAEGTPLREAGPATRARMPRLDLRRARWDGGEHAQGHT
;
A
#
# COMPACT_ATOMS: atom_id res chain seq x y z
N MET A 1 -34.74 -15.59 -62.49
CA MET A 1 -33.58 -16.40 -62.91
C MET A 1 -32.34 -15.78 -62.28
N VAL A 2 -31.38 -16.60 -61.85
CA VAL A 2 -30.16 -16.30 -61.05
C VAL A 2 -30.41 -16.24 -59.54
N ALA A 3 -29.67 -16.91 -58.65
CA ALA A 3 -28.83 -18.11 -58.70
C ALA A 3 -28.54 -18.53 -57.24
N CYS A 4 -28.04 -19.75 -57.09
CA CYS A 4 -27.89 -20.52 -55.86
C CYS A 4 -26.74 -20.10 -54.91
N ARG A 5 -26.95 -20.44 -53.61
CA ARG A 5 -26.12 -21.16 -52.62
C ARG A 5 -24.69 -20.71 -52.20
N LEU A 6 -24.42 -21.10 -50.93
CA LEU A 6 -23.17 -21.20 -50.13
C LEU A 6 -22.80 -19.88 -49.42
N GLY A 7 -22.57 -19.79 -48.11
CA GLY A 7 -22.28 -20.80 -47.10
C GLY A 7 -20.97 -20.46 -46.40
N VAL A 8 -20.98 -19.66 -45.32
CA VAL A 8 -19.88 -19.47 -44.34
C VAL A 8 -20.50 -18.77 -43.12
N ARG A 9 -20.70 -19.37 -41.94
CA ARG A 9 -19.78 -19.96 -40.95
C ARG A 9 -19.02 -18.89 -40.12
N ALA A 10 -19.40 -18.83 -38.83
CA ALA A 10 -18.70 -18.24 -37.67
C ALA A 10 -18.56 -16.70 -37.67
N HIS A 11 -18.57 -15.95 -36.56
CA HIS A 11 -17.98 -16.22 -35.24
C HIS A 11 -18.76 -15.48 -34.14
N GLN A 12 -19.36 -16.23 -33.21
CA GLN A 12 -19.78 -15.71 -31.91
C GLN A 12 -18.54 -15.51 -31.03
N GLY A 13 -18.41 -14.32 -30.45
CA GLY A 13 -17.39 -14.00 -29.47
C GLY A 13 -17.60 -14.79 -28.19
N ALA A 14 -16.68 -15.73 -27.92
CA ALA A 14 -16.62 -16.47 -26.67
C ALA A 14 -15.47 -15.94 -25.82
N ARG A 15 -15.86 -15.42 -24.65
CA ARG A 15 -15.01 -15.18 -23.49
C ARG A 15 -14.50 -16.52 -22.95
N ALA A 16 -13.21 -16.64 -22.65
CA ALA A 16 -12.68 -17.48 -21.57
C ALA A 16 -11.14 -17.44 -21.58
N GLY A 17 -10.51 -17.40 -20.40
CA GLY A 17 -9.12 -17.85 -20.27
C GLY A 17 -8.16 -16.99 -19.46
N GLY A 18 -8.63 -16.12 -18.56
CA GLY A 18 -7.75 -15.56 -17.53
C GLY A 18 -7.45 -16.63 -16.48
N THR A 19 -6.27 -17.23 -16.55
CA THR A 19 -5.76 -18.22 -15.60
C THR A 19 -5.70 -17.63 -14.19
N VAL A 20 -6.67 -18.03 -13.37
CA VAL A 20 -6.61 -17.86 -11.92
C VAL A 20 -5.55 -18.83 -11.39
N CYS A 21 -4.40 -18.31 -10.96
CA CYS A 21 -3.45 -19.09 -10.19
C CYS A 21 -4.08 -19.43 -8.81
N PRO A 22 -4.22 -20.71 -8.45
CA PRO A 22 -4.79 -21.09 -7.16
C PRO A 22 -3.78 -20.80 -6.03
N LYS A 23 -4.22 -20.06 -5.00
CA LYS A 23 -3.44 -19.86 -3.77
C LYS A 23 -3.30 -21.19 -3.01
N PRO A 24 -2.09 -21.63 -2.62
CA PRO A 24 -1.92 -22.79 -1.76
C PRO A 24 -2.47 -22.48 -0.34
N ARG A 25 -3.32 -23.37 0.16
CA ARG A 25 -3.84 -23.34 1.53
C ARG A 25 -2.77 -23.88 2.47
N VAL A 26 -2.19 -23.01 3.30
CA VAL A 26 -1.43 -23.45 4.47
C VAL A 26 -2.38 -23.49 5.68
N ARG A 27 -2.60 -24.70 6.18
CA ARG A 27 -3.30 -25.00 7.44
C ARG A 27 -2.27 -24.85 8.58
N GLY A 28 -2.74 -24.33 9.72
CA GLY A 28 -1.92 -23.69 10.73
C GLY A 28 -1.20 -24.59 11.73
N ARG A 29 -0.52 -23.92 12.66
CA ARG A 29 -0.24 -24.43 14.01
C ARG A 29 -0.02 -23.28 14.99
N GLU A 30 -0.38 -23.58 16.23
CA GLU A 30 -0.71 -22.66 17.31
C GLU A 30 0.47 -22.38 18.26
N THR A 31 0.28 -21.30 19.03
CA THR A 31 0.88 -20.97 20.34
C THR A 31 2.40 -20.83 20.45
N GLY A 32 2.84 -19.60 20.72
CA GLY A 32 4.19 -19.27 21.16
C GLY A 32 4.17 -17.99 21.98
N ARG A 33 4.42 -18.14 23.27
CA ARG A 33 4.37 -17.19 24.38
C ARG A 33 5.10 -15.85 24.10
N ARG A 34 4.51 -14.77 24.63
CA ARG A 34 5.09 -13.42 24.80
C ARG A 34 6.47 -13.50 25.45
N GLU A 35 7.42 -12.66 25.04
CA GLU A 35 8.43 -11.99 25.90
C GLU A 35 8.85 -10.64 25.28
N HIS A 36 8.77 -9.57 26.09
CA HIS A 36 9.27 -8.22 25.82
C HIS A 36 10.68 -8.08 26.42
N PRO A 37 11.65 -7.46 25.73
CA PRO A 37 12.80 -6.88 26.40
C PRO A 37 12.72 -5.35 26.39
N GLY A 38 12.48 -4.82 27.59
CA GLY A 38 13.38 -3.87 28.26
C GLY A 38 13.87 -2.64 27.48
N LEU A 39 13.17 -1.54 27.65
CA LEU A 39 13.71 -0.18 27.59
C LEU A 39 14.70 0.02 28.74
N SER A 40 15.94 0.45 28.45
CA SER A 40 16.70 1.38 29.32
C SER A 40 18.14 1.56 28.83
N VAL A 41 18.41 2.65 28.10
CA VAL A 41 19.69 3.38 28.12
C VAL A 41 19.28 4.85 27.84
N GLY A 42 19.28 5.77 28.80
CA GLY A 42 20.45 6.25 29.55
C GLY A 42 20.88 7.60 28.95
N TRP A 43 20.02 8.63 29.01
CA TRP A 43 20.37 9.98 28.61
C TRP A 43 21.25 10.63 29.68
N GLY A 44 22.50 10.95 29.33
CA GLY A 44 23.37 11.70 30.22
C GLY A 44 24.68 12.14 29.56
N ARG A 45 24.72 13.40 29.13
CA ARG A 45 25.65 14.46 29.61
C ARG A 45 25.78 15.55 28.53
N MET A 46 25.30 16.75 28.83
CA MET A 46 25.62 17.97 28.08
C MET A 46 27.10 18.30 28.22
N GLY A 47 27.82 18.25 27.10
CA GLY A 47 29.15 18.81 26.92
C GLY A 47 29.07 19.97 25.93
N ARG A 48 29.42 21.17 26.42
CA ARG A 48 29.82 22.40 25.74
C ARG A 48 29.71 22.43 24.20
N VAL A 49 28.84 23.32 23.70
CA VAL A 49 28.74 23.69 22.28
C VAL A 49 30.05 24.28 21.75
N SER A 50 30.55 23.71 20.65
CA SER A 50 31.53 24.32 19.76
C SER A 50 30.88 24.43 18.38
N GLU A 51 30.73 25.65 17.89
CA GLU A 51 30.08 26.05 16.63
C GLU A 51 30.88 25.64 15.36
N GLN A 52 31.24 24.37 15.23
CA GLN A 52 31.80 23.85 13.99
C GLN A 52 31.00 22.62 13.52
N SER A 53 30.21 22.86 12.48
CA SER A 53 29.48 21.90 11.64
C SER A 53 28.51 20.99 12.39
N LEU A 54 27.21 21.26 12.21
CA LEU A 54 26.16 20.29 12.52
C LEU A 54 26.55 18.97 11.83
N PRO A 55 26.78 17.87 12.56
CA PRO A 55 27.04 16.60 11.92
C PRO A 55 25.79 16.23 11.12
N ASP A 56 26.00 15.85 9.86
CA ASP A 56 25.05 15.20 8.96
C ASP A 56 24.71 13.77 9.48
N ASP A 57 24.61 13.61 10.79
CA ASP A 57 24.37 12.37 11.50
C ASP A 57 22.98 12.42 12.14
N ALA A 58 21.98 12.91 11.37
CA ALA A 58 20.65 12.36 11.57
C ALA A 58 20.79 10.84 11.36
N PRO A 59 20.26 9.97 12.24
CA PRO A 59 20.37 8.54 12.04
C PRO A 59 19.81 8.20 10.66
N ALA A 60 20.70 7.87 9.73
CA ALA A 60 20.32 7.57 8.35
C ALA A 60 19.27 6.48 8.39
N LEU A 61 18.16 6.70 7.70
CA LEU A 61 17.14 5.69 7.56
C LEU A 61 17.79 4.47 6.89
N PRO A 62 17.40 3.24 7.25
CA PRO A 62 17.86 2.09 6.48
C PRO A 62 17.52 2.31 5.00
N GLU A 63 18.43 2.00 4.08
CA GLU A 63 18.24 2.22 2.62
C GLU A 63 16.91 1.63 2.11
N TYR A 64 16.48 0.49 2.64
CA TYR A 64 15.19 -0.11 2.34
C TYR A 64 14.00 0.76 2.80
N ALA A 65 14.13 1.42 3.95
CA ALA A 65 13.11 2.33 4.44
C ALA A 65 12.97 3.55 3.53
N GLU A 66 14.07 4.15 3.11
CA GLU A 66 14.07 5.29 2.16
C GLU A 66 13.32 4.93 0.88
N ARG A 67 13.68 3.81 0.24
CA ARG A 67 12.98 3.36 -0.99
C ARG A 67 11.49 3.10 -0.81
N VAL A 68 11.06 2.60 0.36
CA VAL A 68 9.63 2.42 0.67
C VAL A 68 8.92 3.77 0.81
N LEU A 69 9.58 4.75 1.43
CA LEU A 69 9.03 6.10 1.59
C LEU A 69 8.95 6.82 0.24
N ASP A 70 9.97 6.69 -0.62
CA ASP A 70 9.95 7.22 -1.99
C ASP A 70 8.75 6.68 -2.78
N VAL A 71 8.51 5.37 -2.70
CA VAL A 71 7.33 4.76 -3.35
C VAL A 71 6.03 5.35 -2.81
N ALA A 72 5.92 5.58 -1.49
CA ALA A 72 4.72 6.17 -0.91
C ALA A 72 4.43 7.58 -1.46
N GLU A 73 5.47 8.39 -1.68
CA GLU A 73 5.35 9.73 -2.27
C GLU A 73 4.98 9.72 -3.75
N LEU A 74 5.44 8.71 -4.49
CA LEU A 74 5.12 8.54 -5.91
C LEU A 74 3.65 8.20 -6.17
N ILE A 75 2.93 7.62 -5.21
CA ILE A 75 1.53 7.24 -5.40
C ILE A 75 0.70 8.52 -5.60
N PRO A 76 -0.01 8.68 -6.74
CA PRO A 76 -0.75 9.91 -7.01
C PRO A 76 -1.96 10.07 -6.06
N PRO A 77 -2.43 11.31 -5.84
CA PRO A 77 -3.64 11.57 -5.07
C PRO A 77 -4.83 10.75 -5.56
N GLY A 78 -5.62 10.20 -4.63
CA GLY A 78 -6.82 9.43 -4.96
C GLY A 78 -6.52 7.96 -5.31
N ARG A 79 -5.24 7.57 -5.36
CA ARG A 79 -4.79 6.20 -5.58
C ARG A 79 -4.08 5.63 -4.36
N VAL A 80 -4.01 4.30 -4.32
CA VAL A 80 -3.37 3.55 -3.22
C VAL A 80 -2.57 2.36 -3.74
N MET A 81 -1.54 1.97 -3.01
CA MET A 81 -0.87 0.67 -3.13
C MET A 81 -1.03 -0.11 -1.83
N THR A 82 -1.14 -1.43 -1.91
CA THR A 82 -1.06 -2.26 -0.70
C THR A 82 0.39 -2.45 -0.28
N TYR A 83 0.64 -2.81 0.98
CA TYR A 83 1.99 -3.20 1.43
C TYR A 83 2.62 -4.30 0.56
N GLY A 84 1.80 -5.20 0.01
CA GLY A 84 2.27 -6.22 -0.93
C GLY A 84 2.66 -5.62 -2.27
N ASP A 85 1.87 -4.70 -2.80
CA ASP A 85 2.15 -4.04 -4.07
C ASP A 85 3.46 -3.23 -4.00
N VAL A 86 3.73 -2.57 -2.87
CA VAL A 86 5.00 -1.86 -2.64
C VAL A 86 6.19 -2.82 -2.60
N ALA A 87 6.05 -3.96 -1.91
CA ALA A 87 7.11 -4.98 -1.89
C ALA A 87 7.37 -5.58 -3.27
N GLU A 88 6.30 -5.81 -4.06
CA GLU A 88 6.39 -6.27 -5.44
C GLU A 88 7.04 -5.22 -6.36
N TRP A 89 6.68 -3.94 -6.19
CA TRP A 89 7.26 -2.81 -6.93
C TRP A 89 8.77 -2.71 -6.72
N LEU A 90 9.22 -2.80 -5.46
CA LEU A 90 10.63 -2.73 -5.10
C LEU A 90 11.40 -4.02 -5.40
N GLN A 91 10.70 -5.12 -5.72
CA GLN A 91 11.26 -6.47 -5.87
C GLN A 91 12.12 -6.90 -4.67
N GLU A 92 11.83 -6.36 -3.49
CA GLU A 92 12.62 -6.55 -2.28
C GLU A 92 11.75 -6.52 -1.02
N GLY A 93 12.12 -7.38 -0.08
CA GLY A 93 11.43 -7.53 1.18
C GLY A 93 10.03 -8.12 1.03
N GLY A 94 9.17 -7.85 2.00
CA GLY A 94 7.81 -8.36 2.00
C GLY A 94 6.81 -7.41 2.66
N PRO A 95 5.49 -7.67 2.51
CA PRO A 95 4.45 -6.76 2.99
C PRO A 95 4.57 -6.38 4.47
N ARG A 96 5.08 -7.29 5.31
CA ARG A 96 5.29 -7.01 6.75
C ARG A 96 6.47 -6.08 7.00
N GLN A 97 7.53 -6.16 6.20
CA GLN A 97 8.67 -5.25 6.30
C GLN A 97 8.26 -3.85 5.87
N VAL A 98 7.51 -3.71 4.77
CA VAL A 98 6.91 -2.43 4.35
C VAL A 98 6.02 -1.85 5.45
N GLY A 99 5.12 -2.67 6.03
CA GLY A 99 4.26 -2.22 7.12
C GLY A 99 5.05 -1.75 8.36
N ARG A 100 6.18 -2.39 8.67
CA ARG A 100 7.09 -1.97 9.74
C ARG A 100 7.76 -0.65 9.42
N VAL A 101 8.25 -0.46 8.20
CA VAL A 101 8.82 0.82 7.74
C VAL A 101 7.78 1.94 7.88
N MET A 102 6.58 1.75 7.33
CA MET A 102 5.52 2.77 7.40
C MET A 102 5.14 3.11 8.85
N SER A 103 5.18 2.15 9.76
CA SER A 103 4.89 2.39 11.19
C SER A 103 6.00 3.16 11.91
N LEU A 104 7.26 2.99 11.51
CA LEU A 104 8.42 3.61 12.18
C LEU A 104 8.78 4.98 11.56
N TYR A 105 8.65 5.10 10.24
CA TYR A 105 9.22 6.20 9.46
C TYR A 105 8.18 6.91 8.56
N GLY A 106 6.96 6.36 8.44
CA GLY A 106 5.95 6.85 7.50
C GLY A 106 5.26 8.17 7.88
N GLY A 107 5.61 8.78 9.02
CA GLY A 107 4.93 9.99 9.51
C GLY A 107 5.10 11.23 8.61
N GLY A 108 6.15 11.26 7.78
CA GLY A 108 6.44 12.39 6.88
C GLY A 108 5.89 12.26 5.45
N VAL A 109 5.39 11.09 5.06
CA VAL A 109 4.92 10.79 3.70
C VAL A 109 3.40 10.66 3.66
N PRO A 110 2.73 10.62 2.49
CA PRO A 110 1.29 10.38 2.39
C PRO A 110 0.93 8.92 2.74
N TRP A 111 1.11 8.55 4.00
CA TRP A 111 1.01 7.18 4.51
C TRP A 111 -0.35 6.54 4.28
N TRP A 112 -1.42 7.34 4.16
CA TRP A 112 -2.76 6.85 3.82
C TRP A 112 -2.81 6.23 2.42
N ARG A 113 -1.85 6.51 1.54
CA ARG A 113 -1.78 5.89 0.20
C ARG A 113 -1.17 4.48 0.23
N VAL A 114 -0.54 4.06 1.33
CA VAL A 114 0.01 2.69 1.50
C VAL A 114 -0.83 1.90 2.50
N VAL A 115 -1.60 0.93 2.02
CA VAL A 115 -2.72 0.36 2.76
C VAL A 115 -2.64 -1.16 2.95
N ARG A 116 -3.53 -1.68 3.80
CA ARG A 116 -3.73 -3.13 3.93
C ARG A 116 -4.49 -3.70 2.73
N ALA A 117 -4.20 -4.96 2.40
CA ALA A 117 -4.85 -5.67 1.31
C ALA A 117 -6.35 -5.95 1.52
N ASP A 118 -6.89 -5.74 2.72
CA ASP A 118 -8.31 -5.89 3.06
C ASP A 118 -9.13 -4.59 2.88
N GLY A 119 -8.46 -3.49 2.52
CA GLY A 119 -9.07 -2.17 2.32
C GLY A 119 -9.64 -1.56 3.59
N VAL A 120 -9.29 -2.09 4.78
CA VAL A 120 -9.72 -1.51 6.06
C VAL A 120 -8.79 -0.35 6.41
N LEU A 121 -9.41 0.78 6.76
CA LEU A 121 -8.74 1.95 7.34
C LEU A 121 -7.76 1.53 8.45
N LEU A 122 -6.65 2.26 8.58
CA LEU A 122 -5.65 1.97 9.59
C LEU A 122 -6.23 2.23 10.99
N ALA A 123 -6.14 1.24 11.88
CA ALA A 123 -6.72 1.33 13.21
C ALA A 123 -6.07 2.46 14.02
N GLY A 124 -6.87 3.23 14.74
CA GLY A 124 -6.43 4.39 15.51
C GLY A 124 -6.21 5.66 14.67
N HIS A 125 -6.23 5.56 13.34
CA HIS A 125 -6.06 6.68 12.41
C HIS A 125 -7.23 6.77 11.41
N GLU A 126 -8.37 6.15 11.72
CA GLU A 126 -9.48 6.02 10.79
C GLU A 126 -10.05 7.39 10.37
N ARG A 127 -10.10 8.34 11.30
CA ARG A 127 -10.63 9.69 11.05
C ARG A 127 -9.72 10.48 10.12
N ASP A 128 -8.42 10.48 10.41
CA ASP A 128 -7.43 11.24 9.63
C ASP A 128 -7.28 10.64 8.23
N ALA A 129 -7.15 9.32 8.13
CA ALA A 129 -7.12 8.63 6.84
C ALA A 129 -8.39 8.93 6.01
N LEU A 130 -9.57 8.91 6.64
CA LEU A 130 -10.82 9.21 5.96
C LEU A 130 -10.90 10.67 5.48
N ALA A 131 -10.33 11.62 6.23
CA ALA A 131 -10.25 13.02 5.81
C ALA A 131 -9.39 13.15 4.54
N HIS A 132 -8.21 12.52 4.52
CA HIS A 132 -7.34 12.51 3.34
C HIS A 132 -8.02 11.85 2.13
N TYR A 133 -8.64 10.67 2.30
CA TYR A 133 -9.32 9.99 1.21
C TYR A 133 -10.46 10.82 0.62
N ARG A 134 -11.20 11.56 1.45
CA ARG A 134 -12.25 12.46 0.96
C ARG A 134 -11.68 13.66 0.23
N ALA A 135 -10.61 14.25 0.75
CA ALA A 135 -9.94 15.38 0.13
C ALA A 135 -9.37 15.01 -1.26
N GLU A 136 -8.82 13.80 -1.40
CA GLU A 136 -8.23 13.31 -2.64
C GLU A 136 -9.22 12.62 -3.58
N GLY A 137 -10.47 12.41 -3.16
CA GLY A 137 -11.46 11.67 -3.95
C GLY A 137 -11.13 10.19 -4.10
N THR A 138 -10.39 9.59 -3.16
CA THR A 138 -10.03 8.16 -3.18
C THR A 138 -11.31 7.31 -3.17
N PRO A 139 -11.47 6.33 -4.09
CA PRO A 139 -12.65 5.49 -4.13
C PRO A 139 -12.90 4.71 -2.83
N LEU A 140 -14.03 4.99 -2.19
CA LEU A 140 -14.51 4.31 -0.98
C LEU A 140 -15.76 3.49 -1.29
N ARG A 141 -15.87 2.33 -0.64
CA ARG A 141 -17.07 1.50 -0.57
C ARG A 141 -17.78 1.77 0.75
N GLU A 142 -19.08 1.98 0.68
CA GLU A 142 -19.91 2.17 1.87
C GLU A 142 -19.79 0.99 2.85
N ALA A 143 -19.85 1.33 4.14
CA ALA A 143 -19.84 0.33 5.19
C ALA A 143 -21.11 -0.54 5.07
N GLY A 144 -20.94 -1.86 4.92
CA GLY A 144 -22.06 -2.77 4.97
C GLY A 144 -22.72 -2.75 6.36
N PRO A 145 -24.01 -3.13 6.48
CA PRO A 145 -24.72 -3.18 7.77
C PRO A 145 -24.05 -4.10 8.80
N ALA A 146 -23.17 -5.01 8.37
CA ALA A 146 -22.44 -5.96 9.21
C ALA A 146 -21.13 -5.40 9.82
N THR A 147 -20.67 -4.22 9.42
CA THR A 147 -19.42 -3.65 9.94
C THR A 147 -19.68 -2.86 11.23
N ARG A 148 -19.16 -3.36 12.36
CA ARG A 148 -19.35 -2.77 13.70
C ARG A 148 -18.91 -1.31 13.79
N ALA A 149 -17.85 -0.97 13.08
CA ALA A 149 -17.51 0.41 12.77
C ALA A 149 -18.24 0.77 11.47
N ARG A 150 -19.18 1.72 11.49
CA ARG A 150 -19.85 2.28 10.29
C ARG A 150 -18.88 3.08 9.40
N MET A 151 -17.63 2.63 9.32
CA MET A 151 -16.54 3.24 8.58
C MET A 151 -16.49 2.61 7.19
N PRO A 152 -16.37 3.42 6.13
CA PRO A 152 -16.22 2.92 4.78
C PRO A 152 -14.91 2.14 4.64
N ARG A 153 -14.84 1.31 3.61
CA ARG A 153 -13.62 0.61 3.20
C ARG A 153 -13.10 1.21 1.91
N LEU A 154 -11.81 1.06 1.62
CA LEU A 154 -11.29 1.40 0.30
C LEU A 154 -11.86 0.43 -0.75
N ASP A 155 -12.33 0.98 -1.87
CA ASP A 155 -12.60 0.19 -3.06
C ASP A 155 -11.29 -0.06 -3.80
N LEU A 156 -10.53 -1.06 -3.31
CA LEU A 156 -9.20 -1.39 -3.87
C LEU A 156 -9.26 -1.71 -5.37
N ARG A 157 -10.39 -2.16 -5.92
CA ARG A 157 -10.49 -2.42 -7.36
C ARG A 157 -10.43 -1.16 -8.19
N ARG A 158 -10.90 -0.04 -7.64
CA ARG A 158 -10.93 1.26 -8.31
C ARG A 158 -9.76 2.15 -7.90
N ALA A 159 -9.32 2.05 -6.65
CA ALA A 159 -8.29 2.91 -6.08
C ALA A 159 -6.86 2.41 -6.31
N ARG A 160 -6.66 1.12 -6.61
CA ARG A 160 -5.31 0.56 -6.75
C ARG A 160 -4.54 1.23 -7.89
N TRP A 161 -3.32 1.63 -7.58
CA TRP A 161 -2.32 2.08 -8.55
C TRP A 161 -1.42 0.91 -8.92
N ASP A 162 -1.22 0.71 -10.21
CA ASP A 162 -0.33 -0.30 -10.79
C ASP A 162 1.03 0.29 -11.24
N GLY A 163 1.27 1.58 -10.98
CA GLY A 163 2.46 2.29 -11.46
C GLY A 163 2.31 2.92 -12.83
N GLY A 164 1.18 2.69 -13.50
CA GLY A 164 0.80 3.40 -14.72
C GLY A 164 0.60 4.89 -14.46
N GLU A 165 1.11 5.70 -15.40
CA GLU A 165 1.13 7.18 -15.46
C GLU A 165 2.31 7.92 -14.82
N HIS A 166 3.50 7.74 -15.39
CA HIS A 166 4.22 8.88 -15.96
C HIS A 166 3.71 9.13 -17.40
N ALA A 167 2.44 9.50 -17.56
CA ALA A 167 1.89 9.88 -18.86
C ALA A 167 1.84 11.41 -18.95
N GLN A 168 2.98 12.00 -19.30
CA GLN A 168 3.17 13.27 -20.02
C GLN A 168 2.64 14.57 -19.38
N GLY A 169 3.60 15.43 -19.04
CA GLY A 169 3.39 16.85 -18.76
C GLY A 169 4.68 17.65 -18.83
N HIS A 170 5.53 17.36 -19.82
CA HIS A 170 6.45 18.37 -20.34
C HIS A 170 5.58 19.37 -21.15
N THR A 171 5.56 20.64 -20.75
CA THR A 171 5.47 21.81 -21.64
C THR A 171 5.83 23.02 -20.79
#